data_AF-A0AAD5K8B8-F1
#
_entry.id   AF-A0AAD5K8B8-F1
#
_cell.length_a   1.000
_cell.length_b   1.000
_cell.length_c   1.000
_cell.angle_alpha   90.00
_cell.angle_beta   90.00
_cell.angle_gamma   90.00
#
_symmetry.space_group_name_H-M   'P 1'
#
loop_
_entity.id
_entity.type
_entity.pdbx_description
1 polymer ?
#
loop_
_entity_poly.entity_id
_entity_poly.type
_entity_poly.pdbx_seq_one_letter_code
_entity_poly.pdbx_strand_id
1 'polypeptide(L)'
;TPSFQEAAQFFQKPSEYQRFQYVHIPFGKRLPHSEIRQYLRSLTINPNRIIDISYPARNVLSLLIHTKYLLSVSLLLRKVNTLLLYEFNPTDPIYLRDPTYISLPKQKKNMSSRTLCSMETLNKTTIFHRMRGTQHNEY
;
A
#
# COMPACT_ATOMS: atom_id res chain seq x y z
N THR A 1 34.60 2.34 1.85
CA THR A 1 33.46 1.54 2.34
C THR A 1 33.05 2.09 3.69
N PRO A 2 31.75 2.28 3.97
CA PRO A 2 31.33 2.79 5.27
C PRO A 2 31.75 1.79 6.36
N SER A 3 32.18 2.30 7.51
CA SER A 3 32.48 1.47 8.69
C SER A 3 31.20 0.82 9.24
N PHE A 4 31.34 -0.23 10.04
CA PHE A 4 30.19 -0.86 10.71
C PHE A 4 29.37 0.16 11.53
N GLN A 5 30.05 1.09 12.20
CA GLN A 5 29.42 2.14 13.01
C GLN A 5 28.64 3.15 12.14
N GLU A 6 29.19 3.52 10.98
CA GLU A 6 28.52 4.39 10.01
C GLU A 6 27.31 3.70 9.38
N ALA A 7 27.41 2.41 9.08
CA ALA A 7 26.27 1.61 8.60
C ALA A 7 25.19 1.48 9.68
N ALA A 8 25.58 1.25 10.94
CA ALA A 8 24.65 1.11 12.07
C ALA A 8 23.82 2.38 12.30
N GLN A 9 24.37 3.57 12.07
CA GLN A 9 23.63 4.83 12.16
C GLN A 9 22.44 4.89 11.20
N PHE A 10 22.54 4.29 10.01
CA PHE A 10 21.44 4.23 9.05
C PHE A 10 20.27 3.34 9.50
N PHE A 11 20.52 2.38 10.39
CA PHE A 11 19.49 1.48 10.91
C PHE A 11 18.87 1.96 12.23
N GLN A 12 19.24 3.16 12.71
CA GLN A 12 18.62 3.76 13.89
C GLN A 12 17.12 3.99 13.69
N LYS A 13 16.37 3.98 14.79
CA LYS A 13 14.92 4.17 14.78
C LYS A 13 14.60 5.51 14.07
N PRO A 14 13.81 5.49 12.99
CA PRO A 14 13.40 6.73 12.35
C PRO A 14 12.60 7.62 13.31
N SER A 15 12.67 8.93 13.10
CA SER A 15 11.90 9.91 13.89
C SER A 15 10.41 9.53 13.91
N GLU A 16 9.72 9.72 15.04
CA GLU A 16 8.29 9.41 15.22
C GLU A 16 7.36 10.08 14.19
N TYR A 17 7.83 11.11 13.49
CA TYR A 17 7.07 11.85 12.49
C TYR A 17 7.02 11.19 11.10
N GLN A 18 7.69 10.05 10.89
CA GLN A 18 7.60 9.29 9.64
C GLN A 18 6.33 8.43 9.63
N ARG A 19 5.21 9.09 9.33
CA ARG A 19 3.91 8.43 9.16
C ARG A 19 3.68 8.11 7.69
N PHE A 20 3.17 6.92 7.43
CA PHE A 20 2.76 6.43 6.12
C PHE A 20 1.26 6.20 6.11
N GLN A 21 0.62 6.45 4.98
CA GLN A 21 -0.82 6.32 4.83
C GLN A 21 -1.14 5.71 3.47
N TYR A 22 -2.13 4.81 3.45
CA TYR A 22 -2.75 4.38 2.21
C TYR A 22 -3.69 5.47 1.70
N VAL A 23 -3.53 5.84 0.44
CA VAL A 23 -4.49 6.66 -0.29
C VAL A 23 -5.22 5.82 -1.31
N HIS A 24 -6.52 6.04 -1.42
CA HIS A 24 -7.40 5.26 -2.28
C HIS A 24 -7.87 6.12 -3.45
N ILE A 25 -7.72 5.60 -4.66
CA ILE A 25 -7.98 6.31 -5.92
C ILE A 25 -8.95 5.45 -6.74
N PRO A 26 -10.01 6.03 -7.34
CA PRO A 26 -10.81 5.34 -8.33
C PRO A 26 -9.94 4.91 -9.51
N PHE A 27 -10.01 3.65 -9.91
CA PHE A 27 -9.15 3.12 -10.97
C PHE A 27 -9.86 2.06 -11.79
N GLY A 28 -10.08 2.29 -13.10
CA GLY A 28 -11.03 1.47 -13.87
C GLY A 28 -10.61 0.01 -14.09
N LYS A 29 -9.31 -0.27 -14.27
CA LYS A 29 -8.81 -1.60 -14.62
C LYS A 29 -7.54 -1.90 -13.83
N ARG A 30 -7.39 -3.13 -13.32
CA ARG A 30 -6.12 -3.56 -12.71
C ARG A 30 -5.03 -3.61 -13.77
N LEU A 31 -3.91 -2.95 -13.52
CA LEU A 31 -2.73 -2.95 -14.40
C LEU A 31 -1.49 -3.49 -13.66
N PRO A 32 -0.49 -3.99 -14.38
CA PRO A 32 0.81 -4.33 -13.80
C PRO A 32 1.43 -3.16 -13.03
N HIS A 33 2.20 -3.44 -11.98
CA HIS A 33 2.82 -2.39 -11.15
C HIS A 33 3.77 -1.49 -11.95
N SER A 34 4.44 -2.03 -12.98
CA SER A 34 5.29 -1.26 -13.89
C SER A 34 4.51 -0.18 -14.64
N GLU A 35 3.36 -0.54 -15.22
CA GLU A 35 2.47 0.37 -15.91
C GLU A 35 1.91 1.43 -14.97
N ILE A 36 1.45 1.04 -13.77
CA ILE A 36 0.98 2.01 -12.76
C ILE A 36 2.07 3.03 -12.44
N ARG A 37 3.31 2.58 -12.22
CA ARG A 37 4.44 3.48 -11.97
C ARG A 37 4.71 4.41 -13.16
N GLN A 38 4.48 3.96 -14.40
CA GLN A 38 4.58 4.82 -15.59
C GLN A 38 3.45 5.86 -15.66
N TYR A 39 2.20 5.48 -15.38
CA TYR A 39 1.08 6.43 -15.31
C TYR A 39 1.25 7.46 -14.19
N LEU A 40 1.78 7.04 -13.03
CA LEU A 40 2.08 7.97 -11.94
C LEU A 40 3.16 8.97 -12.36
N ARG A 41 4.19 8.52 -13.08
CA ARG A 41 5.21 9.43 -13.65
C ARG A 41 4.60 10.43 -14.63
N SER A 42 3.69 10.01 -15.51
CA SER A 42 3.03 10.93 -16.45
C SER A 42 2.14 11.96 -15.74
N LEU A 43 1.58 11.60 -14.57
CA LEU A 43 0.89 12.53 -13.66
C LEU A 43 1.84 13.38 -12.81
N THR A 44 3.15 13.35 -13.07
CA THR A 44 4.19 14.06 -12.28
C THR A 44 4.27 13.58 -10.82
N ILE A 45 3.70 12.41 -10.51
CA ILE A 45 3.82 11.76 -9.21
C ILE A 45 5.07 10.90 -9.23
N ASN A 46 5.98 11.12 -8.29
CA ASN A 46 7.24 10.38 -8.24
C ASN A 46 6.99 8.96 -7.69
N PRO A 47 7.17 7.89 -8.49
CA PRO A 47 6.90 6.53 -8.05
C PRO A 47 7.87 6.06 -6.96
N ASN A 48 9.05 6.67 -6.83
CA ASN A 48 10.00 6.34 -5.76
C ASN A 48 9.51 6.81 -4.39
N ARG A 49 8.53 7.72 -4.34
CA ARG A 49 7.84 8.15 -3.11
C ARG A 49 6.67 7.24 -2.74
N ILE A 50 6.34 6.27 -3.59
CA ILE A 50 5.27 5.30 -3.39
C ILE A 50 5.89 3.98 -2.96
N ILE A 51 5.59 3.58 -1.74
CA ILE A 51 6.16 2.40 -1.09
C ILE A 51 5.48 1.14 -1.61
N ASP A 52 4.16 1.17 -1.71
CA ASP A 52 3.36 0.03 -2.11
C ASP A 52 2.22 0.43 -3.02
N ILE A 53 1.83 -0.50 -3.89
CA ILE A 53 0.72 -0.38 -4.83
C ILE A 53 -0.14 -1.62 -4.62
N SER A 54 -1.41 -1.43 -4.28
CA SER A 54 -2.32 -2.55 -4.08
C SER A 54 -3.73 -2.27 -4.58
N TYR A 55 -4.54 -3.32 -4.69
CA TYR A 55 -5.90 -3.26 -5.22
C TYR A 55 -6.87 -3.84 -4.18
N PRO A 56 -7.27 -3.05 -3.17
CA PRO A 56 -8.08 -3.56 -2.06
C PRO A 56 -9.50 -3.93 -2.48
N ALA A 57 -10.01 -3.36 -3.57
CA ALA A 57 -11.34 -3.62 -4.09
C ALA A 57 -11.37 -3.47 -5.60
N ARG A 58 -12.45 -3.95 -6.22
CA ARG A 58 -12.71 -3.70 -7.64
C ARG A 58 -12.80 -2.19 -7.87
N ASN A 59 -12.08 -1.75 -8.87
CA ASN A 59 -11.98 -0.37 -9.30
C ASN A 59 -11.33 0.61 -8.29
N VAL A 60 -10.56 0.10 -7.33
CA VAL A 60 -9.84 0.93 -6.36
C VAL A 60 -8.36 0.60 -6.41
N LEU A 61 -7.54 1.63 -6.58
CA LEU A 61 -6.10 1.58 -6.46
C LEU A 61 -5.69 2.19 -5.12
N SER A 62 -4.89 1.47 -4.35
CA SER A 62 -4.28 1.95 -3.11
C SER A 62 -2.81 2.22 -3.31
N LEU A 63 -2.36 3.39 -2.87
CA LEU A 63 -0.94 3.74 -2.84
C LEU A 63 -0.51 4.00 -1.40
N LEU A 64 0.56 3.33 -0.94
CA LEU A 64 1.16 3.64 0.35
C LEU A 64 2.18 4.77 0.17
N ILE A 65 1.91 5.92 0.77
CA ILE A 65 2.74 7.13 0.64
C ILE A 65 3.06 7.74 1.99
N HIS A 66 4.13 8.51 2.05
CA HIS A 66 4.47 9.31 3.24
C HIS A 66 3.45 10.44 3.43
N THR A 67 2.99 10.69 4.66
CA THR A 67 1.94 11.70 4.94
C THR A 67 2.30 13.09 4.43
N LYS A 68 3.58 13.50 4.50
CA LYS A 68 4.05 14.79 3.94
C LYS A 68 3.86 14.91 2.41
N TYR A 69 3.77 13.78 1.70
CA TYR A 69 3.58 13.75 0.24
C TYR A 69 2.10 13.70 -0.15
N LEU A 70 1.20 13.45 0.81
CA LEU A 70 -0.24 13.32 0.58
C LEU A 70 -0.84 14.56 -0.10
N LEU A 71 -0.49 15.75 0.39
CA LEU A 71 -1.01 17.02 -0.13
C LEU A 71 -0.59 17.22 -1.60
N SER A 72 0.65 16.87 -1.94
CA SER A 72 1.14 16.99 -3.31
C SER A 72 0.40 16.04 -4.25
N VAL A 73 0.21 14.79 -3.82
CA VAL A 73 -0.53 13.78 -4.60
C VAL A 73 -1.99 14.19 -4.79
N SER A 74 -2.67 14.68 -3.74
CA SER A 74 -4.07 15.10 -3.84
C SER A 74 -4.25 16.28 -4.78
N LEU A 75 -3.33 17.26 -4.77
CA LEU A 75 -3.35 18.38 -5.71
C LEU A 75 -3.12 17.93 -7.15
N LEU A 76 -2.19 17.01 -7.40
CA LEU A 76 -1.93 16.47 -8.75
C LEU A 76 -3.13 15.68 -9.28
N LEU A 77 -3.77 14.87 -8.44
CA LEU A 77 -4.97 14.12 -8.83
C LEU A 77 -6.16 15.04 -9.12
N ARG A 78 -6.34 16.11 -8.32
CA ARG A 78 -7.38 17.12 -8.57
C ARG A 78 -7.22 17.81 -9.93
N LYS A 79 -5.99 18.04 -10.39
CA LYS A 79 -5.74 18.62 -11.73
C LYS A 79 -6.27 17.75 -12.87
N VAL A 80 -6.37 16.44 -12.65
CA VAL A 80 -6.93 15.48 -13.62
C VAL A 80 -8.35 15.04 -13.26
N ASN A 81 -9.08 15.86 -12.48
CA ASN A 81 -10.45 15.62 -12.03
C ASN A 81 -10.66 14.29 -11.27
N THR A 82 -9.59 13.77 -10.65
CA THR A 82 -9.66 12.57 -9.82
C THR A 82 -9.58 12.95 -8.36
N LEU A 83 -10.52 12.45 -7.54
CA LEU A 83 -10.53 12.68 -6.10
C LEU A 83 -10.10 11.41 -5.36
N LEU A 84 -9.50 11.62 -4.18
CA LEU A 84 -9.21 10.54 -3.24
C LEU A 84 -10.50 10.05 -2.60
N LEU A 85 -10.59 8.74 -2.39
CA LEU A 85 -11.69 8.09 -1.68
C LEU A 85 -11.42 8.11 -0.17
N TYR A 86 -11.74 9.22 0.50
CA TYR A 86 -11.48 9.38 1.93
C TYR A 86 -12.33 8.46 2.82
N GLU A 87 -13.55 8.13 2.39
CA GLU A 87 -14.49 7.27 3.14
C GLU A 87 -14.34 5.78 2.80
N PHE A 88 -13.42 5.44 1.90
CA PHE A 88 -13.22 4.04 1.52
C PHE A 88 -12.58 3.26 2.65
N ASN A 89 -13.28 2.22 3.11
CA ASN A 89 -12.77 1.26 4.08
C ASN A 89 -12.46 -0.08 3.39
N PRO A 90 -11.19 -0.48 3.22
CA PRO A 90 -10.83 -1.76 2.58
C PRO A 90 -11.32 -2.98 3.37
N THR A 91 -11.66 -2.83 4.65
CA THR A 91 -12.16 -3.93 5.50
C THR A 91 -13.68 -4.05 5.49
N ASP A 92 -14.38 -3.20 4.75
CA ASP A 92 -15.83 -3.28 4.63
C ASP A 92 -16.23 -4.57 3.88
N PRO A 93 -17.08 -5.42 4.46
CA PRO A 93 -17.52 -6.65 3.82
C PRO A 93 -18.24 -6.44 2.48
N ILE A 94 -18.70 -5.24 2.15
CA ILE A 94 -19.30 -4.94 0.84
C ILE A 94 -18.31 -5.19 -0.33
N TYR A 95 -17.02 -5.08 -0.05
CA TYR A 95 -15.95 -5.33 -1.03
C TYR A 95 -15.53 -6.81 -1.08
N LEU A 96 -15.96 -7.63 -0.11
CA LEU A 96 -15.77 -9.07 -0.09
C LEU A 96 -16.76 -9.73 -1.06
N ARG A 97 -16.37 -9.83 -2.34
CA ARG A 97 -17.18 -10.42 -3.41
C ARG A 97 -16.81 -11.85 -3.77
N ASP A 98 -16.04 -12.52 -2.93
CA ASP A 98 -15.76 -13.94 -3.12
C ASP A 98 -17.06 -14.74 -2.90
N PRO A 99 -17.51 -15.55 -3.89
CA PRO A 99 -18.75 -16.32 -3.81
C PRO A 99 -18.89 -17.16 -2.54
N THR A 100 -17.77 -17.65 -1.99
CA THR A 100 -17.76 -18.42 -0.73
C THR A 100 -18.16 -17.58 0.47
N TYR A 101 -17.98 -16.26 0.43
CA TYR A 101 -18.34 -15.34 1.50
C TYR A 101 -19.69 -14.66 1.27
N ILE A 102 -20.21 -14.60 0.03
CA ILE A 102 -21.50 -13.95 -0.28
C ILE A 102 -22.66 -14.59 0.49
N SER A 103 -22.64 -15.91 0.68
CA SER A 103 -23.66 -16.67 1.43
C SER A 103 -23.53 -16.57 2.95
N LEU A 104 -22.45 -15.98 3.47
CA LEU A 104 -22.21 -15.93 4.91
C LEU A 104 -23.01 -14.82 5.62
N PRO A 105 -23.42 -15.05 6.88
CA PRO A 105 -23.99 -14.01 7.73
C PRO A 105 -23.02 -12.82 7.91
N LYS A 106 -23.57 -11.60 8.07
CA LYS A 106 -22.81 -10.34 8.15
C LYS A 106 -21.66 -10.37 9.18
N GLN A 107 -21.87 -11.01 10.33
CA GLN A 107 -20.83 -11.16 11.36
C GLN A 107 -19.64 -11.99 10.89
N LYS A 108 -19.87 -13.10 10.18
CA LYS A 108 -18.80 -13.93 9.60
C LYS A 108 -18.07 -13.19 8.47
N LYS A 109 -18.80 -12.44 7.63
CA LYS A 109 -18.19 -11.58 6.59
C LYS A 109 -17.24 -10.53 7.18
N ASN A 110 -17.63 -9.87 8.28
CA ASN A 110 -16.80 -8.88 8.97
C ASN A 110 -15.51 -9.50 9.50
N MET A 111 -15.60 -10.69 10.12
CA MET A 111 -14.44 -11.41 10.63
C MET A 111 -13.49 -11.78 9.49
N SER A 112 -14.02 -12.36 8.41
CA SER A 112 -13.23 -12.75 7.24
C SER A 112 -12.57 -11.56 6.54
N SER A 113 -13.27 -10.42 6.40
CA SER A 113 -12.72 -9.20 5.79
C SER A 113 -11.54 -8.66 6.60
N ARG A 114 -11.66 -8.64 7.92
CA ARG A 114 -10.58 -8.21 8.83
C ARG A 114 -9.40 -9.17 8.78
N THR A 115 -9.65 -10.47 8.75
CA THR A 115 -8.59 -11.49 8.64
C THR A 115 -7.88 -11.41 7.30
N LEU A 116 -8.58 -11.24 6.18
CA LEU A 116 -7.95 -11.10 4.86
C LEU A 116 -7.10 -9.82 4.79
N CYS A 117 -7.62 -8.70 5.30
CA CYS A 117 -6.86 -7.46 5.37
C CYS A 117 -5.63 -7.57 6.28
N SER A 118 -5.73 -8.27 7.41
CA SER A 118 -4.58 -8.49 8.30
C SER A 118 -3.56 -9.42 7.66
N MET A 119 -3.99 -10.45 6.92
CA MET A 119 -3.11 -11.35 6.18
C MET A 119 -2.42 -10.67 5.00
N GLU A 120 -3.09 -9.79 4.25
CA GLU A 120 -2.43 -8.97 3.22
C GLU A 120 -1.39 -8.01 3.82
N THR A 121 -1.73 -7.40 4.97
CA THR A 121 -0.80 -6.55 5.71
C THR A 121 0.40 -7.35 6.20
N LEU A 122 0.17 -8.53 6.79
CA LEU A 122 1.21 -9.44 7.25
C LEU A 122 2.04 -10.02 6.11
N ASN A 123 1.47 -10.34 4.95
CA ASN A 123 2.22 -10.80 3.79
C ASN A 123 3.11 -9.69 3.23
N LYS A 124 2.64 -8.45 3.18
CA LYS A 124 3.46 -7.28 2.80
C LYS A 124 4.55 -7.01 3.83
N THR A 125 4.25 -7.10 5.13
CA THR A 125 5.24 -6.99 6.21
C THR A 125 6.25 -8.14 6.16
N THR A 126 5.81 -9.36 5.87
CA THR A 126 6.66 -10.55 5.68
C THR A 126 7.53 -10.40 4.44
N ILE A 127 7.05 -9.82 3.34
CA ILE A 127 7.88 -9.45 2.18
C ILE A 127 8.90 -8.38 2.57
N PHE A 128 8.52 -7.38 3.37
CA PHE A 128 9.44 -6.38 3.92
C PHE A 128 10.50 -7.00 4.85
N HIS A 129 10.15 -8.03 5.62
CA HIS A 129 11.10 -8.79 6.45
C HIS A 129 11.94 -9.77 5.63
N ARG A 130 11.40 -10.39 4.58
CA ARG A 130 12.10 -11.30 3.67
C ARG A 130 13.12 -10.55 2.79
N MET A 131 12.91 -9.26 2.51
CA MET A 131 13.93 -8.39 1.92
C MET A 131 15.03 -7.94 2.91
N ARG A 132 14.97 -8.33 4.19
CA ARG A 132 16.05 -8.09 5.19
C ARG A 132 16.83 -9.34 5.58
N GLY A 133 16.66 -10.47 4.90
CA GLY A 133 17.27 -11.73 5.33
C GLY A 133 17.55 -12.70 4.19
N THR A 134 18.64 -12.45 3.45
CA THR A 134 19.44 -13.50 2.82
C THR A 134 20.92 -13.19 3.05
N GLN A 135 21.37 -13.38 4.29
CA GLN A 135 22.76 -13.79 4.51
C GLN A 135 22.80 -15.27 4.16
N HIS A 136 23.45 -15.59 3.05
CA HIS A 136 23.78 -16.96 2.68
C HIS A 136 24.86 -17.42 3.66
N ASN A 137 24.50 -18.32 4.57
CA ASN A 137 25.49 -19.09 5.31
C ASN A 137 25.95 -20.22 4.38
N GLU A 138 27.17 -20.16 3.87
CA GLU A 138 27.92 -21.35 3.53
C GLU A 138 29.29 -21.26 4.21
N TYR A 139 29.63 -22.37 4.86
CA TYR A 139 30.90 -22.65 5.52
C TYR A 139 32.02 -22.81 4.50
#